data_AF-A0A915CPE7-F1
#
_entry.id   AF-A0A915CPE7-F1
#
_cell.length_a   1.000
_cell.length_b   1.000
_cell.length_c   1.000
_cell.angle_alpha   90.00
_cell.angle_beta   90.00
_cell.angle_gamma   90.00
#
_symmetry.space_group_name_H-M   'P 1'
#
loop_
_entity.id
_entity.type
_entity.pdbx_description
1 polymer ?
#
loop_
_entity_poly.entity_id
_entity_poly.type
_entity_poly.pdbx_seq_one_letter_code
_entity_poly.pdbx_strand_id
1 'polypeptide(L)'
;MLLWSNTPAVVIGRHQNPWIEADLKYFYHDLGNLNVSFLTTQRKHNRSKNLDFLSQCLNKGLGISSVVPNERDDLILQPSGCKVSGTAARISKGRAYHHLTVLVQVALDALKASLHSSLKDKIESNATLSSPAKSVGYLGQKASSTSVDDVQAMVIRDFQSQFDHCQTIEWTPSELDKDKYVGLYEMLRVLNSEEWIYGRTPRFELSIFATNIDDFFKVVVENGRIKESLHPQFPVGTNFRKSLAASKFY
;
A
#
# COMPACT_ATOMS: atom_id res chain seq x y z
N MET A 1 10.67 -11.13 12.02
CA MET A 1 9.86 -10.91 10.80
C MET A 1 8.41 -10.75 11.23
N LEU A 2 7.60 -9.99 10.50
CA LEU A 2 6.16 -9.86 10.71
C LEU A 2 5.44 -10.24 9.41
N LEU A 3 4.45 -11.10 9.49
CA LEU A 3 3.55 -11.49 8.40
C LEU A 3 2.14 -11.02 8.76
N TRP A 4 1.43 -10.44 7.80
CA TRP A 4 0.12 -9.86 8.05
C TRP A 4 -0.67 -9.69 6.74
N SER A 5 -1.99 -9.73 6.84
CA SER A 5 -2.90 -9.46 5.74
C SER A 5 -3.89 -8.38 6.16
N ASN A 6 -4.36 -7.60 5.19
CA ASN A 6 -5.36 -6.57 5.44
C ASN A 6 -6.73 -7.04 4.97
N THR A 7 -7.78 -6.56 5.65
CA THR A 7 -9.09 -6.42 5.01
C THR A 7 -8.98 -5.46 3.80
N PRO A 8 -9.96 -5.43 2.89
CA PRO A 8 -9.92 -4.56 1.71
C PRO A 8 -9.49 -3.10 1.99
N ALA A 9 -8.36 -2.65 1.44
CA ALA A 9 -7.81 -1.31 1.69
C ALA A 9 -6.76 -0.87 0.65
N VAL A 10 -6.78 0.36 0.14
CA VAL A 10 -5.66 0.87 -0.65
C VAL A 10 -4.60 1.51 0.27
N VAL A 11 -3.36 1.02 0.20
CA VAL A 11 -2.23 1.56 0.98
C VAL A 11 -1.39 2.49 0.09
N ILE A 12 -1.28 3.76 0.48
CA ILE A 12 -0.47 4.75 -0.21
C ILE A 12 0.80 5.10 0.58
N GLY A 13 1.84 5.51 -0.14
CA GLY A 13 3.06 6.03 0.42
C GLY A 13 2.86 7.37 1.14
N ARG A 14 3.75 7.67 2.09
CA ARG A 14 3.67 8.82 3.01
C ARG A 14 3.48 10.18 2.32
N HIS A 15 4.04 10.36 1.13
CA HIS A 15 4.06 11.62 0.40
C HIS A 15 3.21 11.58 -0.88
N GLN A 16 2.34 10.58 -1.00
CA GLN A 16 1.45 10.44 -2.15
C GLN A 16 0.12 11.19 -1.92
N ASN A 17 -0.64 11.36 -3.00
CA ASN A 17 -1.94 11.97 -2.99
C ASN A 17 -3.04 10.89 -3.19
N PRO A 18 -3.87 10.57 -2.17
CA PRO A 18 -4.89 9.53 -2.29
C PRO A 18 -5.92 9.82 -3.39
N TRP A 19 -6.19 11.10 -3.68
CA TRP A 19 -7.12 11.50 -4.73
C TRP A 19 -6.56 11.32 -6.15
N ILE A 20 -5.25 11.14 -6.30
CA ILE A 20 -4.59 10.80 -7.58
C ILE A 20 -4.38 9.29 -7.70
N GLU A 21 -3.98 8.65 -6.60
CA GLU A 21 -3.49 7.28 -6.60
C GLU A 21 -4.57 6.20 -6.49
N ALA A 22 -5.74 6.54 -5.96
CA ALA A 22 -6.78 5.57 -5.66
C ALA A 22 -8.17 6.07 -6.03
N ASP A 23 -9.00 5.17 -6.53
CA ASP A 23 -10.44 5.39 -6.57
C ASP A 23 -11.02 5.11 -5.18
N LEU A 24 -11.32 6.18 -4.43
CA LEU A 24 -11.83 6.06 -3.07
C LEU A 24 -13.27 5.50 -2.99
N LYS A 25 -13.94 5.26 -4.13
CA LYS A 25 -15.20 4.49 -4.17
C LYS A 25 -14.96 2.99 -4.21
N TYR A 26 -13.81 2.55 -4.69
CA TYR A 26 -13.44 1.14 -4.84
C TYR A 26 -12.35 0.79 -3.83
N PHE A 27 -12.76 0.17 -2.73
CA PHE A 27 -11.82 -0.40 -1.77
C PHE A 27 -11.24 -1.69 -2.34
N TYR A 28 -9.90 -1.79 -2.39
CA TYR A 28 -9.23 -3.01 -2.79
C TYR A 28 -8.13 -3.41 -1.82
N HIS A 29 -8.32 -4.55 -1.20
CA HIS A 29 -7.37 -5.63 -0.97
C HIS A 29 -8.25 -6.87 -0.91
N ASP A 30 -7.85 -7.96 -1.50
CA ASP A 30 -8.49 -9.23 -1.17
C ASP A 30 -7.62 -9.98 -0.16
N LEU A 31 -8.20 -11.02 0.43
CA LEU A 31 -7.48 -11.97 1.27
C LEU A 31 -6.39 -12.73 0.51
N GLY A 32 -6.16 -12.43 -0.77
CA GLY A 32 -5.15 -13.02 -1.64
C GLY A 32 -3.80 -12.31 -1.61
N ASN A 33 -3.63 -11.24 -0.83
CA ASN A 33 -2.36 -10.52 -0.67
C ASN A 33 -1.75 -10.74 0.74
N LEU A 34 -0.54 -11.28 0.79
CA LEU A 34 0.25 -11.41 2.02
C LEU A 34 1.25 -10.24 2.13
N ASN A 35 1.34 -9.60 3.29
CA ASN A 35 2.38 -8.62 3.57
C ASN A 35 3.48 -9.23 4.43
N VAL A 36 4.72 -8.94 4.08
CA VAL A 36 5.93 -9.40 4.79
C VAL A 36 6.71 -8.19 5.26
N SER A 37 7.21 -8.20 6.49
CA SER A 37 8.06 -7.13 7.04
C SER A 37 9.29 -7.70 7.74
N PHE A 38 10.46 -7.35 7.21
CA PHE A 38 11.75 -7.63 7.82
C PHE A 38 12.15 -6.45 8.70
N LEU A 39 12.06 -6.66 10.02
CA LEU A 39 12.45 -5.68 11.03
C LEU A 39 13.92 -5.92 11.41
N THR A 40 14.77 -4.93 11.19
CA THR A 40 16.21 -5.03 11.45
C THR A 40 16.77 -3.76 12.09
N THR A 41 18.01 -3.81 12.56
CA THR A 41 18.76 -2.58 12.84
C THR A 41 19.13 -1.90 11.54
N GLN A 42 19.28 -0.57 11.53
CA GLN A 42 19.73 0.18 10.35
C GLN A 42 21.00 -0.42 9.69
N ARG A 43 21.98 -0.87 10.48
CA ARG A 43 23.22 -1.50 9.98
C ARG A 43 23.02 -2.83 9.26
N LYS A 44 21.93 -3.54 9.57
CA LYS A 44 21.59 -4.86 9.00
C LYS A 44 20.50 -4.76 7.92
N HIS A 45 20.07 -3.54 7.56
CA HIS A 45 19.08 -3.36 6.52
C HIS A 45 19.68 -3.73 5.15
N ASN A 46 19.10 -4.72 4.48
CA ASN A 46 19.50 -5.15 3.16
C ASN A 46 18.28 -5.66 2.38
N ARG A 47 17.84 -4.92 1.37
CA ARG A 47 16.64 -5.24 0.58
C ARG A 47 16.85 -6.43 -0.33
N SER A 48 17.98 -6.48 -1.06
CA SER A 48 18.32 -7.57 -1.96
C SER A 48 18.35 -8.90 -1.20
N LYS A 49 19.00 -8.98 -0.03
CA LYS A 49 19.01 -10.21 0.78
C LYS A 49 17.59 -10.67 1.17
N ASN A 50 16.70 -9.73 1.50
CA ASN A 50 15.31 -10.06 1.86
C ASN A 50 14.50 -10.55 0.64
N LEU A 51 14.72 -9.96 -0.54
CA LEU A 51 14.10 -10.36 -1.80
C LEU A 51 14.60 -11.73 -2.25
N ASP A 52 15.91 -11.98 -2.16
CA ASP A 52 16.53 -13.26 -2.49
C ASP A 52 15.98 -14.37 -1.61
N PHE A 53 15.86 -14.11 -0.30
CA PHE A 53 15.23 -15.04 0.63
C PHE A 53 13.79 -15.38 0.23
N LEU A 54 12.96 -14.37 -0.03
CA LEU A 54 11.56 -14.61 -0.41
C LEU A 54 11.43 -15.31 -1.76
N SER A 55 12.22 -14.89 -2.77
CA SER A 55 12.27 -15.55 -4.08
C SER A 55 12.63 -17.03 -3.95
N GLN A 56 13.67 -17.37 -3.20
CA GLN A 56 14.09 -18.76 -2.96
C GLN A 56 13.02 -19.55 -2.22
N CYS A 57 12.44 -18.98 -1.15
CA CYS A 57 11.39 -19.60 -0.37
C CYS A 57 10.15 -19.92 -1.22
N LEU A 58 9.68 -18.95 -2.02
CA LEU A 58 8.52 -19.12 -2.90
C LEU A 58 8.79 -20.14 -4.00
N ASN A 59 9.94 -20.06 -4.67
CA ASN A 59 10.29 -21.03 -5.71
C ASN A 59 10.36 -22.46 -5.15
N LYS A 60 11.08 -22.65 -4.04
CA LYS A 60 11.21 -23.96 -3.36
C LYS A 60 9.86 -24.49 -2.87
N GLY A 61 9.09 -23.65 -2.16
CA GLY A 61 7.82 -24.04 -1.54
C GLY A 61 6.72 -24.37 -2.55
N LEU A 62 6.74 -23.71 -3.71
CA LEU A 62 5.75 -23.90 -4.77
C LEU A 62 6.20 -24.89 -5.86
N GLY A 63 7.46 -25.36 -5.81
CA GLY A 63 8.02 -26.21 -6.87
C GLY A 63 8.15 -25.50 -8.21
N ILE A 64 8.37 -24.19 -8.21
CA ILE A 64 8.55 -23.36 -9.40
C ILE A 64 9.95 -22.73 -9.41
N SER A 65 10.32 -22.08 -10.52
CA SER A 65 11.59 -21.35 -10.67
C SER A 65 11.39 -19.96 -11.29
N SER A 66 10.17 -19.44 -11.17
CA SER A 66 9.71 -18.26 -11.93
C SER A 66 9.73 -16.97 -11.14
N VAL A 67 9.81 -16.99 -9.80
CA VAL A 67 9.76 -15.77 -8.98
C VAL A 67 11.18 -15.23 -8.81
N VAL A 68 11.47 -14.05 -9.36
CA VAL A 68 12.82 -13.45 -9.29
C VAL A 68 12.76 -11.96 -8.94
N PRO A 69 13.77 -11.41 -8.26
CA PRO A 69 13.90 -9.96 -8.10
C PRO A 69 14.19 -9.28 -9.45
N ASN A 70 13.71 -8.06 -9.62
CA ASN A 70 14.07 -7.19 -10.73
C ASN A 70 15.02 -6.07 -10.28
N GLU A 71 15.47 -5.23 -11.22
CA GLU A 71 16.38 -4.11 -10.98
C GLU A 71 15.80 -2.99 -10.08
N ARG A 72 14.48 -3.00 -9.84
CA ARG A 72 13.76 -2.02 -9.02
C ARG A 72 13.48 -2.53 -7.60
N ASP A 73 14.11 -3.63 -7.18
CA ASP A 73 13.86 -4.27 -5.90
C ASP A 73 12.39 -4.74 -5.74
N ASP A 74 11.75 -5.22 -6.81
CA ASP A 74 10.44 -5.89 -6.80
C ASP A 74 10.58 -7.38 -7.16
N LEU A 75 9.58 -8.23 -6.84
CA LEU A 75 9.52 -9.60 -7.37
C LEU A 75 8.60 -9.68 -8.59
N ILE A 76 9.05 -10.41 -9.61
CA ILE A 76 8.35 -10.65 -10.87
C ILE A 76 8.24 -12.15 -11.17
N LEU A 77 7.25 -12.53 -11.99
CA LEU A 77 7.07 -13.87 -12.56
C LEU A 77 7.66 -13.97 -13.96
N GLN A 78 8.65 -14.84 -14.14
CA GLN A 78 9.19 -15.22 -15.44
C GLN A 78 8.37 -16.35 -16.11
N PRO A 79 8.30 -16.41 -17.46
CA PRO A 79 8.88 -15.46 -18.42
C PRO A 79 8.03 -14.20 -18.65
N SER A 80 6.86 -14.08 -17.99
CA SER A 80 5.90 -13.01 -18.25
C SER A 80 6.38 -11.59 -17.89
N GLY A 81 7.32 -11.49 -16.95
CA GLY A 81 7.76 -10.22 -16.36
C GLY A 81 6.72 -9.54 -15.45
N CYS A 82 5.58 -10.18 -15.18
CA CYS A 82 4.52 -9.61 -14.35
C CYS A 82 4.97 -9.43 -12.90
N LYS A 83 4.77 -8.23 -12.34
CA LYS A 83 5.07 -7.94 -10.93
C LYS A 83 4.11 -8.69 -10.00
N VAL A 84 4.65 -9.39 -9.01
CA VAL A 84 3.90 -10.12 -7.97
C VAL A 84 4.19 -9.63 -6.55
N SER A 85 5.18 -8.76 -6.39
CA SER A 85 5.52 -8.13 -5.11
C SER A 85 5.98 -6.70 -5.34
N GLY A 86 5.43 -5.74 -4.58
CA GLY A 86 5.99 -4.40 -4.46
C GLY A 86 6.72 -4.25 -3.14
N THR A 87 7.72 -3.37 -3.09
CA THR A 87 8.50 -3.11 -1.87
C THR A 87 8.51 -1.65 -1.47
N ALA A 88 8.71 -1.44 -0.17
CA ALA A 88 9.08 -0.15 0.39
C ALA A 88 9.92 -0.37 1.65
N ALA A 89 10.54 0.71 2.12
CA ALA A 89 11.38 0.64 3.31
C ALA A 89 11.29 1.93 4.10
N ARG A 90 11.51 1.81 5.40
CA ARG A 90 11.74 2.96 6.27
C ARG A 90 12.96 2.72 7.12
N ILE A 91 13.84 3.70 7.12
CA ILE A 91 15.03 3.74 7.97
C ILE A 91 14.83 4.89 8.95
N SER A 92 15.06 4.62 10.23
CA SER A 92 15.05 5.59 11.32
C SER A 92 16.26 5.32 12.22
N LYS A 93 16.46 6.17 13.24
CA LYS A 93 17.65 6.11 14.11
C LYS A 93 17.79 4.72 14.73
N GLY A 94 18.78 3.96 14.27
CA GLY A 94 19.10 2.61 14.77
C GLY A 94 18.17 1.48 14.31
N ARG A 95 17.07 1.77 13.62
CA ARG A 95 16.03 0.80 13.25
C ARG A 95 15.66 0.93 11.78
N ALA A 96 15.37 -0.19 11.14
CA ALA A 96 14.88 -0.20 9.78
C ALA A 96 13.83 -1.29 9.60
N TYR A 97 12.91 -1.09 8.67
CA TYR A 97 12.12 -2.17 8.15
C TYR A 97 12.07 -2.14 6.63
N HIS A 98 12.08 -3.32 6.04
CA HIS A 98 11.76 -3.56 4.63
C HIS A 98 10.42 -4.30 4.61
N HIS A 99 9.41 -3.74 3.95
CA HIS A 99 8.13 -4.42 3.79
C HIS A 99 7.81 -4.68 2.33
N LEU A 100 7.12 -5.79 2.09
CA LEU A 100 6.78 -6.29 0.77
C LEU A 100 5.34 -6.78 0.76
N THR A 101 4.70 -6.70 -0.39
CA THR A 101 3.47 -7.43 -0.69
C THR A 101 3.79 -8.72 -1.43
N VAL A 102 3.00 -9.76 -1.31
CA VAL A 102 3.09 -10.97 -2.13
C VAL A 102 1.67 -11.26 -2.62
N LEU A 103 1.45 -11.05 -3.92
CA LEU A 103 0.18 -11.28 -4.58
C LEU A 103 0.04 -12.78 -4.83
N VAL A 104 -0.70 -13.48 -3.96
CA VAL A 104 -0.85 -14.93 -4.01
C VAL A 104 -2.00 -15.33 -4.92
N GLN A 105 -3.21 -14.88 -4.62
CA GLN A 105 -4.43 -15.21 -5.36
C GLN A 105 -5.35 -13.99 -5.40
N VAL A 106 -5.01 -13.02 -6.27
CA VAL A 106 -5.67 -11.71 -6.25
C VAL A 106 -6.57 -11.46 -7.47
N ALA A 107 -7.67 -10.74 -7.24
CA ALA A 107 -8.57 -10.24 -8.25
C ALA A 107 -7.96 -9.01 -8.96
N LEU A 108 -7.15 -9.27 -9.98
CA LEU A 108 -6.39 -8.24 -10.71
C LEU A 108 -7.26 -7.11 -11.28
N ASP A 109 -8.51 -7.38 -11.67
CA ASP A 109 -9.40 -6.35 -12.20
C ASP A 109 -9.88 -5.40 -11.11
N ALA A 110 -10.21 -5.92 -9.92
CA ALA A 110 -10.53 -5.10 -8.76
C ALA A 110 -9.30 -4.30 -8.30
N LEU A 111 -8.11 -4.90 -8.35
CA LEU A 111 -6.84 -4.21 -8.06
C LEU A 111 -6.68 -2.99 -8.97
N LYS A 112 -6.75 -3.22 -10.29
CA LYS A 112 -6.58 -2.16 -11.28
C LYS A 112 -7.63 -1.07 -11.07
N ALA A 113 -8.90 -1.43 -10.97
CA ALA A 113 -9.99 -0.48 -10.77
C ALA A 113 -9.76 0.44 -9.56
N SER A 114 -9.32 -0.11 -8.43
CA SER A 114 -9.07 0.67 -7.21
C SER A 114 -7.91 1.65 -7.29
N LEU A 115 -6.99 1.48 -8.23
CA LEU A 115 -5.81 2.32 -8.42
C LEU A 115 -6.01 3.38 -9.51
N HIS A 116 -7.21 3.46 -10.09
CA HIS A 116 -7.55 4.39 -11.17
C HIS A 116 -8.51 5.48 -10.68
N SER A 117 -7.96 6.55 -10.11
CA SER A 117 -8.76 7.71 -9.72
C SER A 117 -9.30 8.48 -10.92
N SER A 118 -10.60 8.78 -10.92
CA SER A 118 -11.26 9.69 -11.87
C SER A 118 -10.87 11.17 -11.71
N LEU A 119 -10.16 11.51 -10.62
CA LEU A 119 -9.69 12.87 -10.35
C LEU A 119 -8.24 13.09 -10.80
N LYS A 120 -7.53 12.03 -11.21
CA LYS A 120 -6.11 12.10 -11.55
C LYS A 120 -5.79 13.19 -12.57
N ASP A 121 -6.54 13.26 -13.66
CA ASP A 121 -6.31 14.24 -14.75
C ASP A 121 -6.86 15.64 -14.44
N LYS A 122 -7.50 15.81 -13.28
CA LYS A 122 -8.06 17.07 -12.80
C LYS A 122 -7.22 17.69 -11.69
N ILE A 123 -6.20 16.98 -11.19
CA ILE A 123 -5.40 17.38 -10.04
C ILE A 123 -3.97 17.71 -10.46
N GLU A 124 -3.52 18.91 -10.11
CA GLU A 124 -2.12 19.31 -10.19
C GLU A 124 -1.49 19.21 -8.79
N SER A 125 -0.41 18.43 -8.65
CA SER A 125 0.25 18.18 -7.35
C SER A 125 1.72 17.83 -7.51
N ASN A 126 2.54 18.25 -6.55
CA ASN A 126 3.94 17.82 -6.41
C ASN A 126 4.10 16.57 -5.51
N ALA A 127 3.00 15.86 -5.22
CA ALA A 127 3.04 14.62 -4.47
C ALA A 127 3.86 13.55 -5.20
N THR A 128 4.46 12.63 -4.44
CA THR A 128 5.15 11.49 -5.03
C THR A 128 4.16 10.63 -5.80
N LEU A 129 4.40 10.43 -7.09
CA LEU A 129 3.57 9.58 -7.94
C LEU A 129 3.97 8.12 -7.78
N SER A 130 3.01 7.21 -7.86
CA SER A 130 3.31 5.78 -8.03
C SER A 130 4.10 5.54 -9.31
N SER A 131 4.93 4.49 -9.31
CA SER A 131 5.58 3.97 -10.52
C SER A 131 4.80 2.72 -10.97
N PRO A 132 3.89 2.82 -11.96
CA PRO A 132 3.10 1.68 -12.39
C PRO A 132 4.00 0.58 -12.96
N ALA A 133 3.72 -0.67 -12.58
CA ALA A 133 4.33 -1.80 -13.26
C ALA A 133 3.74 -1.94 -14.67
N LYS A 134 4.55 -2.39 -15.64
CA LYS A 134 4.06 -2.69 -17.01
C LYS A 134 2.93 -3.72 -16.98
N SER A 135 3.04 -4.70 -16.10
CA SER A 135 2.04 -5.74 -15.85
C SER A 135 2.12 -6.20 -14.39
N VAL A 136 0.97 -6.59 -13.86
CA VAL A 136 0.82 -7.16 -12.51
C VAL A 136 0.25 -8.57 -12.66
N GLY A 137 0.78 -9.49 -11.87
CA GLY A 137 0.36 -10.89 -11.83
C GLY A 137 0.19 -11.38 -10.39
N TYR A 138 0.05 -12.69 -10.23
CA TYR A 138 -0.04 -13.34 -8.91
C TYR A 138 0.46 -14.78 -8.96
N LEU A 139 0.87 -15.33 -7.83
CA LEU A 139 1.53 -16.64 -7.75
C LEU A 139 0.64 -17.78 -8.26
N GLY A 140 -0.67 -17.70 -8.02
CA GLY A 140 -1.66 -18.66 -8.53
C GLY A 140 -1.67 -18.86 -10.05
N GLN A 141 -1.10 -17.94 -10.83
CA GLN A 141 -0.90 -18.12 -12.28
C GLN A 141 0.11 -19.22 -12.62
N LYS A 142 0.99 -19.58 -11.68
CA LYS A 142 1.98 -20.66 -11.80
C LYS A 142 1.72 -21.81 -10.83
N ALA A 143 1.07 -21.54 -9.69
CA ALA A 143 0.78 -22.53 -8.66
C ALA A 143 -0.68 -22.34 -8.16
N SER A 144 -1.65 -22.78 -8.96
CA SER A 144 -3.07 -22.48 -8.80
C SER A 144 -3.72 -22.98 -7.50
N SER A 145 -3.14 -23.97 -6.83
CA SER A 145 -3.62 -24.49 -5.55
C SER A 145 -3.13 -23.71 -4.33
N THR A 146 -2.32 -22.67 -4.53
CA THR A 146 -1.63 -21.95 -3.44
C THR A 146 -2.55 -20.94 -2.77
N SER A 147 -2.71 -21.05 -1.45
CA SER A 147 -3.37 -20.05 -0.62
C SER A 147 -2.37 -19.10 0.05
N VAL A 148 -2.88 -17.99 0.60
CA VAL A 148 -2.06 -17.08 1.42
C VAL A 148 -1.51 -17.79 2.67
N ASP A 149 -2.30 -18.68 3.27
CA ASP A 149 -1.88 -19.46 4.45
C ASP A 149 -0.74 -20.42 4.11
N ASP A 150 -0.77 -21.04 2.92
CA ASP A 150 0.32 -21.88 2.44
C ASP A 150 1.62 -21.07 2.30
N VAL A 151 1.54 -19.89 1.67
CA VAL A 151 2.70 -19.01 1.50
C VAL A 151 3.20 -18.52 2.86
N GLN A 152 2.31 -18.14 3.77
CA GLN A 152 2.67 -17.76 5.14
C GLN A 152 3.40 -18.90 5.85
N ALA A 153 2.89 -20.12 5.80
CA ALA A 153 3.51 -21.29 6.43
C ALA A 153 4.89 -21.61 5.82
N MET A 154 5.05 -21.49 4.50
CA MET A 154 6.34 -21.66 3.82
C MET A 154 7.36 -20.62 4.29
N VAL A 155 6.97 -19.35 4.32
CA VAL A 155 7.84 -18.24 4.73
C VAL A 155 8.25 -18.35 6.20
N ILE A 156 7.32 -18.73 7.09
CA ILE A 156 7.63 -18.99 8.50
C ILE A 156 8.67 -20.10 8.62
N ARG A 157 8.43 -21.25 7.99
CA ARG A 157 9.31 -22.42 8.06
C ARG A 157 10.73 -22.11 7.57
N ASP A 158 10.86 -21.52 6.38
CA ASP A 158 12.18 -21.21 5.81
C ASP A 158 12.87 -20.08 6.60
N PHE A 159 12.13 -19.12 7.17
CA PHE A 159 12.73 -18.10 8.04
C PHE A 159 13.24 -18.70 9.35
N GLN A 160 12.46 -19.57 9.99
CA GLN A 160 12.84 -20.25 11.24
C GLN A 160 14.12 -21.07 11.06
N SER A 161 14.27 -21.76 9.92
CA SER A 161 15.45 -22.59 9.65
C SER A 161 16.78 -21.82 9.57
N GLN A 162 16.74 -20.48 9.49
CA GLN A 162 17.95 -19.64 9.50
C GLN A 162 18.48 -19.32 10.90
N PHE A 163 17.80 -19.77 11.96
CA PHE A 163 18.16 -19.44 13.34
C PHE A 163 18.13 -20.68 14.22
N ASP A 164 19.09 -20.78 15.14
CA ASP A 164 19.07 -21.83 16.16
C ASP A 164 17.83 -21.72 17.06
N HIS A 165 17.38 -20.48 17.30
CA HIS A 165 16.23 -20.17 18.16
C HIS A 165 15.31 -19.18 17.43
N CYS A 166 14.12 -19.63 17.07
CA CYS A 166 13.10 -18.80 16.44
C CYS A 166 11.71 -19.18 16.97
N GLN A 167 11.01 -18.23 17.59
CA GLN A 167 9.64 -18.42 18.05
C GLN A 167 8.68 -17.76 17.06
N THR A 168 7.65 -18.50 16.67
CA THR A 168 6.48 -17.94 15.97
C THR A 168 5.43 -17.60 17.01
N ILE A 169 4.96 -16.37 16.96
CA ILE A 169 3.87 -15.87 17.80
C ILE A 169 2.74 -15.53 16.84
N GLU A 170 1.65 -16.27 16.96
CA GLU A 170 0.39 -15.88 16.34
C GLU A 170 -0.26 -14.79 17.19
N TRP A 171 -0.86 -13.81 16.53
CA TRP A 171 -1.42 -12.67 17.21
C TRP A 171 -2.77 -12.33 16.62
N THR A 172 -3.79 -12.24 17.47
CA THR A 172 -5.10 -11.70 17.11
C THR A 172 -5.31 -10.33 17.75
N PRO A 173 -6.03 -9.40 17.09
CA PRO A 173 -6.33 -8.08 17.67
C PRO A 173 -7.03 -8.11 19.04
N SER A 174 -7.70 -9.22 19.38
CA SER A 174 -8.32 -9.45 20.69
C SER A 174 -7.33 -9.65 21.83
N GLU A 175 -6.09 -10.02 21.55
CA GLU A 175 -5.05 -10.36 22.54
C GLU A 175 -4.11 -9.19 22.85
N LEU A 176 -4.59 -7.96 22.62
CA LEU A 176 -3.78 -6.76 22.66
C LEU A 176 -3.55 -6.31 24.11
N ASP A 177 -2.44 -6.81 24.67
CA ASP A 177 -1.93 -6.40 25.98
C ASP A 177 -1.46 -4.94 25.92
N LYS A 178 -2.21 -4.06 26.59
CA LYS A 178 -1.97 -2.62 26.61
C LYS A 178 -0.66 -2.27 27.33
N ASP A 179 -0.27 -3.08 28.31
CA ASP A 179 0.91 -2.85 29.13
C ASP A 179 2.17 -3.30 28.40
N LYS A 180 2.07 -4.36 27.59
CA LYS A 180 3.17 -4.84 26.74
C LYS A 180 3.49 -3.89 25.58
N TYR A 181 2.48 -3.25 24.98
CA TYR A 181 2.64 -2.41 23.79
C TYR A 181 2.29 -0.93 24.05
N VAL A 182 3.09 -0.28 24.88
CA VAL A 182 2.93 1.14 25.23
C VAL A 182 2.87 2.02 23.97
N GLY A 183 1.81 2.84 23.89
CA GLY A 183 1.59 3.79 22.79
C GLY A 183 0.92 3.20 21.54
N LEU A 184 0.62 1.89 21.52
CA LEU A 184 -0.02 1.24 20.37
C LEU A 184 -1.41 1.83 20.05
N TYR A 185 -2.25 2.05 21.07
CA TYR A 185 -3.58 2.65 20.86
C TYR A 185 -3.52 4.08 20.33
N GLU A 186 -2.56 4.87 20.81
CA GLU A 186 -2.37 6.22 20.29
C GLU A 186 -1.88 6.18 18.84
N MET A 187 -0.98 5.26 18.51
CA MET A 187 -0.55 5.05 17.14
C MET A 187 -1.71 4.59 16.25
N LEU A 188 -2.56 3.68 16.72
CA LEU A 188 -3.76 3.23 16.02
C LEU A 188 -4.73 4.40 15.78
N ARG A 189 -4.96 5.23 16.80
CA ARG A 189 -5.79 6.44 16.70
C ARG A 189 -5.26 7.38 15.64
N VAL A 190 -3.96 7.65 15.65
CA VAL A 190 -3.31 8.52 14.65
C VAL A 190 -3.42 7.91 13.26
N LEU A 191 -3.09 6.63 13.08
CA LEU A 191 -3.12 5.98 11.76
C LEU A 191 -4.53 5.90 11.16
N ASN A 192 -5.57 5.86 12.00
CA ASN A 192 -6.98 5.88 11.58
C ASN A 192 -7.57 7.30 11.45
N SER A 193 -6.84 8.35 11.80
CA SER A 193 -7.34 9.72 11.76
C SER A 193 -7.41 10.29 10.34
N GLU A 194 -8.40 11.13 10.05
CA GLU A 194 -8.46 11.83 8.75
C GLU A 194 -7.26 12.75 8.56
N GLU A 195 -6.74 13.32 9.65
CA GLU A 195 -5.55 14.16 9.67
C GLU A 195 -4.32 13.40 9.18
N TRP A 196 -4.25 12.10 9.44
CA TRP A 196 -3.18 11.25 8.92
C TRP A 196 -3.44 10.78 7.49
N ILE A 197 -4.63 10.21 7.24
CA ILE A 197 -4.96 9.56 5.96
C ILE A 197 -5.03 10.58 4.82
N TYR A 198 -5.63 11.74 5.07
CA TYR A 198 -5.87 12.79 4.06
C TYR A 198 -5.17 14.11 4.40
N GLY A 199 -5.03 14.42 5.69
CA GLY A 199 -4.41 15.67 6.15
C GLY A 199 -2.89 15.75 5.91
N ARG A 200 -2.23 14.62 5.62
CA ARG A 200 -0.80 14.58 5.26
C ARG A 200 -0.52 14.72 3.77
N THR A 201 -1.56 14.80 2.94
CA THR A 201 -1.38 14.95 1.50
C THR A 201 -0.71 16.29 1.16
N PRO A 202 0.35 16.30 0.32
CA PRO A 202 0.94 17.54 -0.18
C PRO A 202 -0.09 18.46 -0.83
N ARG A 203 0.17 19.77 -0.83
CA ARG A 203 -0.68 20.77 -1.50
C ARG A 203 -0.99 20.33 -2.94
N PHE A 204 -2.23 20.53 -3.36
CA PHE A 204 -2.66 20.28 -4.74
C PHE A 204 -3.78 21.24 -5.16
N GLU A 205 -4.00 21.32 -6.46
CA GLU A 205 -5.06 22.11 -7.08
C GLU A 205 -5.99 21.18 -7.86
N LEU A 206 -7.29 21.30 -7.64
CA LEU A 206 -8.32 20.60 -8.40
C LEU A 206 -8.97 21.58 -9.38
N SER A 207 -9.01 21.20 -10.65
CA SER A 207 -9.69 21.93 -11.73
C SER A 207 -11.06 21.32 -12.00
N ILE A 208 -12.11 22.15 -11.89
CA ILE A 208 -13.51 21.73 -12.10
C ILE A 208 -14.12 22.57 -13.22
N PHE A 209 -14.50 21.93 -14.31
CA PHE A 209 -15.18 22.61 -15.41
C PHE A 209 -16.58 23.06 -14.99
N ALA A 210 -16.92 24.31 -15.30
CA ALA A 210 -18.19 24.92 -14.98
C ALA A 210 -18.90 25.38 -16.26
N THR A 211 -19.94 24.65 -16.62
CA THR A 211 -20.72 24.88 -17.85
C THR A 211 -21.39 26.25 -17.90
N ASN A 212 -21.67 26.87 -16.75
CA ASN A 212 -22.30 28.18 -16.67
C ASN A 212 -21.37 29.35 -17.03
N ILE A 213 -20.05 29.14 -16.99
CA ILE A 213 -19.05 30.16 -17.34
C ILE A 213 -18.10 29.71 -18.46
N ASP A 214 -18.27 28.49 -18.98
CA ASP A 214 -17.40 27.86 -19.98
C ASP A 214 -15.91 27.91 -19.61
N ASP A 215 -15.61 27.74 -18.32
CA ASP A 215 -14.26 27.85 -17.76
C ASP A 215 -14.09 26.92 -16.54
N PHE A 216 -12.88 26.83 -16.00
CA PHE A 216 -12.53 26.00 -14.86
C PHE A 216 -12.47 26.81 -13.57
N PHE A 217 -13.14 26.32 -12.53
CA PHE A 217 -12.85 26.73 -11.16
C PHE A 217 -11.64 25.97 -10.62
N LYS A 218 -10.76 26.69 -9.95
CA LYS A 218 -9.67 26.12 -9.17
C LYS A 218 -10.05 25.97 -7.70
N VAL A 219 -9.74 24.82 -7.13
CA VAL A 219 -9.85 24.53 -5.70
C VAL A 219 -8.46 24.17 -5.18
N VAL A 220 -7.88 25.03 -4.35
CA VAL A 220 -6.58 24.79 -3.72
C VAL A 220 -6.80 24.08 -2.38
N VAL A 221 -6.12 22.95 -2.20
CA VAL A 221 -6.23 22.12 -0.99
C VAL A 221 -4.87 21.97 -0.34
N GLU A 222 -4.82 22.18 0.98
CA GLU A 222 -3.62 22.02 1.78
C GLU A 222 -3.98 21.42 3.14
N ASN A 223 -3.22 20.42 3.58
CA ASN A 223 -3.45 19.68 4.82
C ASN A 223 -4.90 19.14 4.93
N GLY A 224 -5.44 18.65 3.80
CA GLY A 224 -6.80 18.11 3.69
C GLY A 224 -7.94 19.15 3.75
N ARG A 225 -7.63 20.45 3.77
CA ARG A 225 -8.62 21.53 3.84
C ARG A 225 -8.55 22.45 2.64
N ILE A 226 -9.70 23.02 2.27
CA ILE A 226 -9.82 23.97 1.18
C ILE A 226 -9.24 25.32 1.63
N LYS A 227 -8.27 25.82 0.89
CA LYS A 227 -7.59 27.10 1.16
C LYS A 227 -8.09 28.22 0.25
N GLU A 228 -8.34 27.89 -1.01
CA GLU A 228 -8.82 28.85 -2.01
C GLU A 228 -9.86 28.15 -2.89
N SER A 229 -11.01 28.80 -3.07
CA SER A 229 -12.03 28.37 -4.02
C SER A 229 -13.05 29.48 -4.24
N LEU A 230 -13.54 29.60 -5.47
CA LEU A 230 -14.73 30.38 -5.81
C LEU A 230 -15.96 29.50 -6.05
N HIS A 231 -15.82 28.17 -5.93
CA HIS A 231 -16.90 27.23 -6.22
C HIS A 231 -17.77 27.00 -4.97
N PRO A 232 -19.11 27.23 -5.02
CA PRO A 232 -19.97 27.15 -3.83
C PRO A 232 -19.98 25.80 -3.10
N GLN A 233 -19.81 24.69 -3.83
CA GLN A 233 -19.70 23.34 -3.22
C GLN A 233 -18.35 23.07 -2.52
N PHE A 234 -17.38 23.97 -2.67
CA PHE A 234 -16.03 23.87 -2.10
C PHE A 234 -15.70 25.11 -1.23
N PRO A 235 -16.43 25.37 -0.13
CA PRO A 235 -16.19 26.59 0.67
C PRO A 235 -14.81 26.60 1.31
N VAL A 236 -14.16 27.77 1.33
CA VAL A 236 -12.86 27.94 1.99
C VAL A 236 -12.96 27.59 3.48
N GLY A 237 -11.96 26.88 3.98
CA GLY A 237 -11.85 26.46 5.38
C GLY A 237 -12.50 25.10 5.68
N THR A 238 -13.27 24.51 4.78
CA THR A 238 -13.89 23.18 5.00
C THR A 238 -12.93 22.02 4.71
N ASN A 239 -13.32 20.82 5.13
CA ASN A 239 -12.60 19.58 4.81
C ASN A 239 -12.90 19.18 3.35
N PHE A 240 -11.84 18.97 2.56
CA PHE A 240 -11.97 18.72 1.13
C PHE A 240 -12.73 17.42 0.84
N ARG A 241 -12.46 16.33 1.59
CA ARG A 241 -13.15 15.05 1.42
C ARG A 241 -14.66 15.18 1.61
N LYS A 242 -15.09 15.92 2.63
CA LYS A 242 -16.52 16.16 2.90
C LYS A 242 -17.17 16.99 1.79
N SER A 243 -16.51 18.06 1.33
CA SER A 243 -17.00 18.87 0.20
C SER A 243 -17.08 18.06 -1.09
N LEU A 244 -16.06 17.25 -1.38
CA LEU A 244 -16.03 16.37 -2.56
C LEU A 244 -17.17 15.34 -2.52
N ALA A 245 -17.37 14.66 -1.38
CA ALA A 245 -18.43 13.66 -1.23
C ALA A 245 -19.85 14.25 -1.31
N ALA A 246 -20.04 15.51 -0.94
CA ALA A 246 -21.31 16.22 -1.10
C ALA A 246 -21.51 16.81 -2.50
N SER A 247 -20.46 16.81 -3.33
CA SER A 247 -20.47 17.43 -4.65
C SER A 247 -21.10 16.51 -5.69
N LYS A 248 -21.68 17.10 -6.75
CA LYS A 248 -22.16 16.32 -7.91
C LYS A 248 -21.03 15.81 -8.82
N PHE A 249 -19.78 16.19 -8.52
CA PHE A 249 -18.60 15.85 -9.30
C PHE A 249 -17.95 14.55 -8.86
N TYR A 250 -18.39 14.00 -7.72
CA TYR A 250 -17.90 12.75 -7.17
C TYR A 250 -18.90 11.62 -7.37
#